data_AF-A0A183J8U2-F1
#
_entry.id   AF-A0A183J8U2-F1
#
_cell.length_a   1.000
_cell.length_b   1.000
_cell.length_c   1.000
_cell.angle_alpha   90.00
_cell.angle_beta   90.00
_cell.angle_gamma   90.00
#
_symmetry.space_group_name_H-M   'P 1'
#
loop_
_entity.id
_entity.type
_entity.pdbx_description
1 polymer ?
#
loop_
_entity_poly.entity_id
_entity_poly.type
_entity_poly.pdbx_seq_one_letter_code
_entity_poly.pdbx_strand_id
1 'polypeptide(L)'
;MDGLRSMCYCDSSYSGNDCTEQDTNECVDKPCHWLAQCSNTFNSYHCTCLPGFKGDGHNCTDINECEADADGKLCPEHSTCCNIPGSYFCNCSDGFRPVGTPLDKCVDINECTEKLHRCKQHETCRNTVGSYLCVSGSRSSCPEGFSEHAGSCIKLSEGGQRKCKTGNDCDRNADCLETAEGFKCTCRSGYIGDGRTCQ
;
A
#
# COMPACT_ATOMS: atom_id res chain seq x y z
N MET A 1 30.40 64.05 -64.49
CA MET A 1 31.07 62.74 -64.29
C MET A 1 31.02 62.36 -62.82
N ASP A 2 29.77 62.30 -62.35
CA ASP A 2 29.10 61.25 -61.59
C ASP A 2 30.00 60.19 -60.94
N GLY A 3 30.17 60.32 -59.63
CA GLY A 3 30.65 59.26 -58.75
C GLY A 3 29.57 58.95 -57.72
N LEU A 4 28.40 58.46 -58.15
CA LEU A 4 27.39 57.94 -57.24
C LEU A 4 28.01 56.76 -56.50
N ARG A 5 28.30 56.96 -55.20
CA ARG A 5 28.61 55.86 -54.28
C ARG A 5 27.31 55.12 -54.04
N SER A 6 27.06 54.07 -54.81
CA SER A 6 25.92 53.17 -54.61
C SER A 6 25.99 52.58 -53.20
N MET A 7 25.12 53.06 -52.31
CA MET A 7 24.96 52.47 -50.99
C MET A 7 24.08 51.23 -51.17
N CYS A 8 24.68 50.06 -51.05
CA CYS A 8 23.92 48.82 -50.97
C CYS A 8 23.33 48.74 -49.57
N TYR A 9 22.02 48.60 -49.49
CA TYR A 9 21.31 48.23 -48.27
C TYR A 9 20.99 46.75 -48.36
N CYS A 10 21.09 46.06 -47.24
CA CYS A 10 20.64 44.69 -47.16
C CYS A 10 19.10 44.64 -47.30
N ASP A 11 18.57 43.59 -47.90
CA ASP A 11 17.13 43.31 -47.87
C ASP A 11 16.64 43.16 -46.42
N SER A 12 15.33 43.31 -46.22
CA SER A 12 14.66 43.43 -44.90
C SER A 12 14.96 42.34 -43.86
N SER A 13 15.65 41.25 -44.25
CA SER A 13 16.03 40.09 -43.44
C SER A 13 17.55 39.86 -43.31
N TYR A 14 18.37 40.77 -43.83
CA TYR A 14 19.83 40.64 -43.86
C TYR A 14 20.48 41.83 -43.15
N SER A 15 21.57 41.60 -42.41
CA SER A 15 22.28 42.63 -41.65
C SER A 15 23.80 42.42 -41.68
N GLY A 16 24.55 43.46 -41.34
CA GLY A 16 26.02 43.45 -41.33
C GLY A 16 26.67 43.87 -42.65
N ASN A 17 28.00 43.90 -42.65
CA ASN A 17 28.80 44.43 -43.77
C ASN A 17 28.80 43.52 -45.01
N ASP A 18 28.40 42.25 -44.83
CA ASP A 18 28.35 41.22 -45.89
C ASP A 18 26.90 40.75 -46.15
N CYS A 19 25.90 41.48 -45.63
CA CYS A 19 24.48 41.15 -45.70
C CYS A 19 24.20 39.66 -45.48
N THR A 20 24.51 39.18 -44.28
CA THR A 20 24.24 37.79 -43.88
C THR A 20 22.90 37.71 -43.17
N GLU A 21 22.20 36.60 -43.35
CA GLU A 21 21.02 36.27 -42.55
C GLU A 21 21.45 36.16 -41.09
N GLN A 22 20.90 37.02 -40.25
CA GLN A 22 21.22 37.01 -38.83
C GLN A 22 20.08 36.35 -38.07
N ASP A 23 20.40 35.22 -37.46
CA ASP A 23 19.48 34.50 -36.59
C ASP A 23 19.22 35.32 -35.33
N THR A 24 17.94 35.56 -35.03
CA THR A 24 17.54 36.17 -33.76
C THR A 24 17.45 35.05 -32.73
N ASN A 25 17.86 35.29 -31.49
CA ASN A 25 17.70 34.29 -30.43
C ASN A 25 16.37 34.50 -29.71
N GLU A 26 15.31 33.82 -30.17
CA GLU A 26 13.97 33.93 -29.58
C GLU A 26 13.90 33.38 -28.15
N CYS A 27 14.85 32.53 -27.74
CA CYS A 27 14.87 31.96 -26.39
C CYS A 27 15.19 32.98 -25.29
N VAL A 28 15.69 34.17 -25.64
CA VAL A 28 15.96 35.25 -24.69
C VAL A 28 14.66 35.72 -23.98
N ASP A 29 13.55 35.76 -24.72
CA ASP A 29 12.26 36.22 -24.20
C ASP A 29 11.44 35.10 -23.51
N LYS A 30 12.02 33.90 -23.36
CA LYS A 30 11.39 32.72 -22.76
C LYS A 30 9.99 32.41 -23.33
N PRO A 31 9.86 32.18 -24.64
CA PRO A 31 8.57 31.97 -25.31
C PRO A 31 7.91 30.61 -25.02
N CYS A 32 8.65 29.67 -24.42
CA CYS A 32 8.20 28.32 -24.12
C CYS A 32 7.47 28.23 -22.77
N HIS A 33 6.78 27.10 -22.55
CA HIS A 33 6.24 26.77 -21.23
C HIS A 33 7.35 26.74 -20.17
N TRP A 34 7.02 27.04 -18.92
CA TRP A 34 8.01 27.03 -17.82
C TRP A 34 8.59 25.64 -17.52
N LEU A 35 7.92 24.58 -17.98
CA LEU A 35 8.37 23.18 -17.97
C LEU A 35 8.88 22.71 -19.34
N ALA A 36 9.40 23.61 -20.17
CA ALA A 36 9.97 23.28 -21.46
C ALA A 36 11.35 23.93 -21.64
N GLN A 37 12.21 23.25 -22.39
CA GLN A 37 13.46 23.77 -22.88
C GLN A 37 13.25 24.46 -24.23
N CYS A 38 13.72 25.70 -24.33
CA CYS A 38 13.79 26.44 -25.59
C CYS A 38 15.09 26.11 -26.32
N SER A 39 15.00 25.80 -27.61
CA SER A 39 16.13 25.61 -28.51
C SER A 39 15.99 26.58 -29.68
N ASN A 40 16.95 27.48 -29.83
CA ASN A 40 16.99 28.39 -30.97
C ASN A 40 17.29 27.60 -32.24
N THR A 41 16.60 27.92 -33.33
CA THR A 41 16.91 27.39 -34.64
C THR A 41 17.04 28.52 -35.63
N PHE A 42 17.72 28.28 -36.74
CA PHE A 42 17.89 29.32 -37.72
C PHE A 42 16.52 29.82 -38.24
N ASN A 43 16.23 31.10 -38.00
CA ASN A 43 14.99 31.78 -38.38
C ASN A 43 13.73 31.25 -37.63
N SER A 44 13.89 30.60 -36.47
CA SER A 44 12.79 30.09 -35.64
C SER A 44 13.28 29.61 -34.26
N TYR A 45 12.40 28.95 -33.51
CA TYR A 45 12.77 28.23 -32.30
C TYR A 45 11.87 27.01 -32.11
N HIS A 46 12.32 26.09 -31.27
CA HIS A 46 11.53 24.94 -30.85
C HIS A 46 11.48 24.85 -29.33
N CYS A 47 10.28 24.59 -28.81
CA CYS A 47 10.05 24.26 -27.41
C CYS A 47 9.89 22.75 -27.25
N THR A 48 10.53 22.17 -26.24
CA THR A 48 10.38 20.74 -25.93
C THR A 48 10.14 20.61 -24.44
N CYS A 49 9.09 19.89 -24.03
CA CYS A 49 8.82 19.66 -22.61
C CYS A 49 10.03 18.99 -21.93
N LEU A 50 10.29 19.36 -20.67
CA LEU A 50 11.35 18.76 -19.88
C LEU A 50 11.09 17.25 -19.68
N PRO A 51 12.14 16.45 -19.37
CA PRO A 51 11.95 15.03 -19.03
C PRO A 51 10.90 14.84 -17.93
N GLY A 52 10.04 13.82 -18.08
CA GLY A 52 8.91 13.59 -17.18
C GLY A 52 7.65 14.41 -17.51
N PHE A 53 7.68 15.26 -18.53
CA PHE A 53 6.53 16.06 -18.97
C PHE A 53 6.17 15.77 -20.44
N LYS A 54 4.87 15.87 -20.76
CA LYS A 54 4.31 15.69 -22.09
C LYS A 54 3.56 16.95 -22.55
N GLY A 55 3.56 17.19 -23.86
CA GLY A 55 2.91 18.34 -24.47
C GLY A 55 3.61 18.81 -25.73
N ASP A 56 3.28 20.02 -26.17
CA ASP A 56 3.82 20.66 -27.38
C ASP A 56 4.98 21.62 -27.11
N GLY A 57 5.47 21.69 -25.87
CA GLY A 57 6.52 22.63 -25.44
C GLY A 57 6.00 24.03 -25.06
N HIS A 58 4.78 24.39 -25.45
CA HIS A 58 4.10 25.62 -25.02
C HIS A 58 3.04 25.35 -23.95
N ASN A 59 2.55 24.11 -23.85
CA ASN A 59 1.75 23.58 -22.77
C ASN A 59 2.29 22.21 -22.38
N CYS A 60 2.97 22.14 -21.24
CA CYS A 60 3.54 20.89 -20.74
C CYS A 60 2.83 20.48 -19.45
N THR A 61 2.46 19.19 -19.41
CA THR A 61 1.81 18.55 -18.27
C THR A 61 2.63 17.37 -17.80
N ASP A 62 2.51 17.06 -16.53
CA ASP A 62 3.19 15.92 -15.92
C ASP A 62 2.78 14.60 -16.57
N ILE A 63 3.75 13.70 -16.76
CA ILE A 63 3.48 12.32 -17.16
C ILE A 63 3.23 11.53 -15.88
N ASN A 64 2.03 10.96 -15.73
CA ASN A 64 1.78 10.06 -14.62
C ASN A 64 2.35 8.67 -14.95
N GLU A 65 3.59 8.38 -14.54
CA GLU A 65 4.22 7.09 -14.84
C GLU A 65 3.50 5.92 -14.16
N CYS A 66 2.87 6.15 -13.01
CA CYS A 66 2.09 5.13 -12.29
C CYS A 66 0.84 4.70 -13.06
N GLU A 67 0.21 5.60 -13.83
CA GLU A 67 -0.92 5.27 -14.70
C GLU A 67 -0.45 4.66 -16.04
N ALA A 68 0.75 4.99 -16.47
CA ALA A 68 1.34 4.45 -17.70
C ALA A 68 1.90 3.03 -17.53
N ASP A 69 2.16 2.58 -16.30
CA ASP A 69 2.63 1.23 -15.98
C ASP A 69 1.51 0.18 -16.04
N ALA A 70 1.13 -0.19 -17.26
CA ALA A 70 0.08 -1.20 -17.49
C ALA A 70 0.46 -2.61 -16.97
N ASP A 71 1.75 -2.91 -16.87
CA ASP A 71 2.25 -4.22 -16.46
C ASP A 71 2.54 -4.31 -14.95
N GLY A 72 2.46 -3.21 -14.20
CA GLY A 72 2.75 -3.16 -12.77
C GLY A 72 4.22 -3.46 -12.42
N LYS A 73 5.15 -3.20 -13.36
CA LYS A 73 6.59 -3.53 -13.21
C LYS A 73 7.46 -2.34 -12.86
N LEU A 74 6.87 -1.14 -12.83
CA LEU A 74 7.60 0.10 -12.55
C LEU A 74 8.16 0.13 -11.12
N CYS A 75 7.47 -0.52 -10.20
CA CYS A 75 7.83 -0.63 -8.80
C CYS A 75 8.00 -2.09 -8.36
N PRO A 76 8.90 -2.39 -7.40
CA PRO A 76 9.12 -3.75 -6.94
C PRO A 76 7.90 -4.33 -6.20
N GLU A 77 7.86 -5.65 -6.04
CA GLU A 77 6.80 -6.30 -5.23
C GLU A 77 6.73 -5.72 -3.82
N HIS A 78 5.51 -5.72 -3.26
CA HIS A 78 5.21 -5.12 -1.95
C HIS A 78 5.53 -3.62 -1.87
N SER A 79 5.32 -2.89 -2.96
CA SER A 79 5.43 -1.44 -3.01
C SER A 79 4.29 -0.81 -3.80
N THR A 80 4.10 0.50 -3.60
CA THR A 80 3.11 1.32 -4.29
C THR A 80 3.81 2.43 -5.06
N CYS A 81 3.39 2.66 -6.31
CA CYS A 81 3.89 3.76 -7.11
C CYS A 81 3.27 5.09 -6.66
N CYS A 82 4.10 6.13 -6.56
CA CYS A 82 3.70 7.49 -6.23
C CYS A 82 4.21 8.45 -7.31
N ASN A 83 3.27 9.05 -8.05
CA ASN A 83 3.57 10.03 -9.08
C ASN A 83 3.97 11.38 -8.47
N ILE A 84 5.00 12.02 -9.02
CA ILE A 84 5.45 13.36 -8.60
C ILE A 84 5.76 14.23 -9.83
N PRO A 85 5.68 15.56 -9.77
CA PRO A 85 6.00 16.39 -10.93
C PRO A 85 7.40 16.10 -11.51
N GLY A 86 7.43 15.60 -12.75
CA GLY A 86 8.62 15.26 -13.52
C GLY A 86 9.21 13.88 -13.24
N SER A 87 8.60 13.06 -12.38
CA SER A 87 9.07 11.70 -12.09
C SER A 87 8.08 10.87 -11.27
N TYR A 88 8.55 9.75 -10.73
CA TYR A 88 7.81 8.94 -9.76
C TYR A 88 8.77 8.38 -8.72
N PHE A 89 8.23 7.89 -7.62
CA PHE A 89 8.98 7.06 -6.69
C PHE A 89 8.11 5.90 -6.21
N CYS A 90 8.77 4.83 -5.78
CA CYS A 90 8.11 3.66 -5.22
C CYS A 90 8.24 3.69 -3.71
N ASN A 91 7.15 3.40 -3.00
CA ASN A 91 7.14 3.31 -1.55
C ASN A 91 6.78 1.89 -1.10
N CYS A 92 7.57 1.31 -0.21
CA CYS A 92 7.25 -0.01 0.34
C CYS A 92 5.93 0.02 1.12
N SER A 93 5.13 -1.04 0.94
CA SER A 93 3.91 -1.26 1.72
C SER A 93 4.22 -1.43 3.20
N ASP A 94 3.22 -1.20 4.06
CA ASP A 94 3.35 -1.40 5.49
C ASP A 94 3.87 -2.82 5.82
N GLY A 95 4.77 -2.91 6.80
CA GLY A 95 5.44 -4.16 7.17
C GLY A 95 6.68 -4.49 6.33
N PHE A 96 7.07 -3.65 5.38
CA PHE A 96 8.29 -3.82 4.58
C PHE A 96 9.22 -2.61 4.71
N ARG A 97 10.54 -2.86 4.62
CA ARG A 97 11.55 -1.80 4.57
C ARG A 97 12.20 -1.71 3.18
N PRO A 98 12.55 -0.49 2.73
CA PRO A 98 13.21 -0.30 1.46
C PRO A 98 14.67 -0.75 1.49
N VAL A 99 15.13 -1.36 0.40
CA VAL A 99 16.53 -1.71 0.17
C VAL A 99 16.94 -1.20 -1.21
N GLY A 100 18.09 -0.53 -1.29
CA GLY A 100 18.63 0.08 -2.50
C GLY A 100 18.22 1.55 -2.69
N THR A 101 19.05 2.30 -3.44
CA THR A 101 18.75 3.67 -3.88
C THR A 101 19.18 3.83 -5.35
N PRO A 102 18.24 3.92 -6.33
CA PRO A 102 16.77 3.90 -6.17
C PRO A 102 16.25 2.57 -5.61
N LEU A 103 14.98 2.54 -5.19
CA LEU A 103 14.38 1.38 -4.53
C LEU A 103 14.52 0.13 -5.40
N ASP A 104 15.26 -0.87 -4.92
CA ASP A 104 15.49 -2.15 -5.60
C ASP A 104 14.45 -3.19 -5.15
N LYS A 105 14.22 -3.27 -3.83
CA LYS A 105 13.28 -4.23 -3.25
C LYS A 105 12.71 -3.77 -1.92
N CYS A 106 11.54 -4.30 -1.61
CA CYS A 106 10.91 -4.20 -0.30
C CYS A 106 11.08 -5.53 0.43
N VAL A 107 11.76 -5.49 1.59
CA VAL A 107 11.99 -6.71 2.39
C VAL A 107 11.12 -6.67 3.63
N ASP A 108 10.51 -7.82 3.93
CA ASP A 108 9.70 -8.04 5.11
C ASP A 108 10.45 -7.62 6.39
N ILE A 109 9.78 -6.85 7.24
CA ILE A 109 10.29 -6.47 8.56
C ILE A 109 9.92 -7.59 9.50
N ASN A 110 10.93 -8.24 10.10
CA ASN A 110 10.65 -9.27 11.07
C ASN A 110 10.43 -8.66 12.47
N GLU A 111 9.17 -8.39 12.80
CA GLU A 111 8.82 -7.69 14.05
C GLU A 111 9.16 -8.51 15.29
N CYS A 112 9.26 -9.84 15.17
CA CYS A 112 9.67 -10.73 16.24
C CYS A 112 11.16 -10.56 16.58
N THR A 113 12.04 -10.54 15.57
CA THR A 113 13.48 -10.36 15.79
C THR A 113 13.85 -8.92 16.12
N GLU A 114 13.13 -7.96 15.53
CA GLU A 114 13.37 -6.52 15.73
C GLU A 114 12.67 -5.98 16.99
N LYS A 115 11.93 -6.84 17.72
CA LYS A 115 11.18 -6.48 18.94
C LYS A 115 10.19 -5.33 18.72
N LEU A 116 9.59 -5.28 17.54
CA LEU A 116 8.56 -4.30 17.17
C LEU A 116 7.13 -4.82 17.41
N HIS A 117 7.00 -6.10 17.76
CA HIS A 117 5.71 -6.75 18.03
C HIS A 117 5.03 -6.21 19.30
N ARG A 118 3.70 -6.24 19.33
CA ARG A 118 2.86 -5.84 20.47
C ARG A 118 2.17 -7.01 21.18
N CYS A 119 2.73 -8.22 21.05
CA CYS A 119 2.22 -9.42 21.71
C CYS A 119 2.15 -9.26 23.23
N LYS A 120 1.08 -9.80 23.83
CA LYS A 120 0.85 -9.79 25.28
C LYS A 120 1.82 -10.71 26.00
N GLN A 121 1.91 -10.54 27.33
CA GLN A 121 2.66 -11.44 28.19
C GLN A 121 2.14 -12.89 28.02
N HIS A 122 3.05 -13.83 27.76
CA HIS A 122 2.78 -15.25 27.45
C HIS A 122 2.30 -15.58 26.03
N GLU A 123 2.26 -14.61 25.11
CA GLU A 123 2.12 -14.88 23.68
C GLU A 123 3.51 -15.05 23.03
N THR A 124 3.59 -15.94 22.06
CA THR A 124 4.79 -16.13 21.23
C THR A 124 4.59 -15.36 19.93
N CYS A 125 5.58 -14.54 19.56
CA CYS A 125 5.57 -13.86 18.27
C CYS A 125 5.92 -14.83 17.14
N ARG A 126 5.14 -14.81 16.06
CA ARG A 126 5.41 -15.49 14.80
C ARG A 126 5.41 -14.49 13.66
N ASN A 127 6.55 -14.38 12.97
CA ASN A 127 6.67 -13.50 11.81
C ASN A 127 5.82 -14.00 10.64
N THR A 128 5.24 -13.09 9.88
CA THR A 128 4.50 -13.36 8.64
C THR A 128 4.91 -12.33 7.57
N VAL A 129 4.65 -12.60 6.30
CA VAL A 129 5.00 -11.63 5.26
C VAL A 129 4.09 -10.39 5.37
N GLY A 130 4.69 -9.23 5.61
CA GLY A 130 4.04 -7.93 5.79
C GLY A 130 3.45 -7.69 7.18
N SER A 131 3.62 -8.61 8.14
CA SER A 131 3.07 -8.46 9.51
C SER A 131 3.59 -9.51 10.48
N TYR A 132 3.00 -9.60 11.67
CA TYR A 132 3.24 -10.67 12.62
C TYR A 132 1.95 -11.15 13.27
N LEU A 133 2.01 -12.37 13.81
CA LEU A 133 0.96 -12.96 14.60
C LEU A 133 1.46 -13.21 16.02
N CYS A 134 0.64 -12.82 16.99
CA CYS A 134 0.84 -13.22 18.37
C CYS A 134 0.04 -14.49 18.59
N VAL A 135 0.75 -15.61 18.60
CA VAL A 135 0.11 -16.88 18.93
C VAL A 135 0.12 -17.02 20.43
N SER A 136 -1.07 -17.11 21.03
CA SER A 136 -1.17 -17.71 22.35
C SER A 136 -0.57 -19.08 22.20
N GLY A 137 0.53 -19.36 22.90
CA GLY A 137 1.03 -20.71 22.94
C GLY A 137 -0.16 -21.58 23.32
N SER A 138 -0.49 -22.57 22.50
CA SER A 138 -1.02 -23.80 23.07
C SER A 138 0.10 -24.28 23.99
N ARG A 139 0.17 -23.73 25.20
CA ARG A 139 0.70 -24.51 26.27
C ARG A 139 -0.16 -25.76 26.20
N SER A 140 0.47 -26.88 25.95
CA SER A 140 -0.10 -28.21 26.11
C SER A 140 -0.67 -28.44 27.53
N SER A 141 -0.58 -27.43 28.40
CA SER A 141 -1.27 -27.28 29.67
C SER A 141 -1.71 -25.82 29.89
N CYS A 142 -3.00 -25.60 30.09
CA CYS A 142 -3.45 -24.30 30.61
C CYS A 142 -2.82 -24.02 32.00
N PRO A 143 -2.61 -22.75 32.37
CA PRO A 143 -2.17 -22.38 33.73
C PRO A 143 -3.02 -23.06 34.80
N GLU A 144 -2.48 -23.32 36.00
CA GLU A 144 -3.27 -23.85 37.11
C GLU A 144 -4.56 -23.03 37.29
N GLY A 145 -5.70 -23.71 37.30
CA GLY A 145 -7.02 -23.08 37.35
C GLY A 145 -7.67 -22.76 35.99
N PHE A 146 -7.10 -23.22 34.88
CA PHE A 146 -7.69 -23.07 33.53
C PHE A 146 -7.75 -24.43 32.80
N SER A 147 -8.72 -24.62 31.92
CA SER A 147 -8.85 -25.83 31.08
C SER A 147 -8.95 -25.47 29.60
N GLU A 148 -8.44 -26.34 28.73
CA GLU A 148 -8.55 -26.16 27.29
C GLU A 148 -10.00 -26.40 26.83
N HIS A 149 -10.57 -25.44 26.10
CA HIS A 149 -11.82 -25.58 25.39
C HIS A 149 -11.70 -24.96 24.00
N ALA A 150 -11.78 -25.79 22.95
CA ALA A 150 -11.67 -25.37 21.55
C ALA A 150 -10.41 -24.52 21.26
N GLY A 151 -9.24 -24.92 21.79
CA GLY A 151 -7.99 -24.19 21.60
C GLY A 151 -7.83 -22.90 22.41
N SER A 152 -8.78 -22.59 23.30
CA SER A 152 -8.71 -21.46 24.24
C SER A 152 -8.67 -21.94 25.69
N CYS A 153 -7.82 -21.34 26.51
CA CYS A 153 -7.81 -21.61 27.95
C CYS A 153 -8.93 -20.83 28.64
N ILE A 154 -9.96 -21.54 29.09
CA ILE A 154 -11.05 -20.97 29.88
C ILE A 154 -10.74 -21.11 31.38
N LYS A 155 -11.00 -20.07 32.16
CA LYS A 155 -10.83 -20.12 33.62
C LYS A 155 -11.82 -21.12 34.17
N LEU A 156 -11.33 -22.11 34.92
CA LEU A 156 -12.19 -22.97 35.72
C LEU A 156 -12.80 -22.07 36.80
N SER A 157 -14.07 -21.70 36.62
CA SER A 157 -14.82 -21.03 37.68
C SER A 157 -14.89 -21.97 38.87
N GLU A 158 -14.48 -21.47 40.04
CA GLU A 158 -14.71 -22.13 41.32
C GLU A 158 -16.22 -22.31 41.49
N GLY A 159 -16.75 -23.51 41.18
CA GLY A 159 -18.14 -23.88 41.47
C GLY A 159 -19.03 -24.32 40.30
N GLY A 160 -18.55 -24.33 39.05
CA GLY A 160 -19.32 -24.86 37.91
C GLY A 160 -19.27 -26.40 37.81
N GLN A 161 -20.08 -27.11 38.58
CA GLN A 161 -20.21 -28.57 38.43
C GLN A 161 -20.72 -28.90 37.01
N ARG A 162 -20.01 -29.77 36.27
CA ARG A 162 -20.48 -30.40 35.01
C ARG A 162 -21.63 -31.36 35.30
N LYS A 163 -22.77 -30.82 35.69
CA LYS A 163 -23.91 -31.59 36.22
C LYS A 163 -24.49 -32.56 35.19
N CYS A 164 -24.30 -32.33 33.88
CA CYS A 164 -24.71 -33.32 32.89
C CYS A 164 -23.90 -34.63 32.97
N LYS A 165 -22.64 -34.60 33.44
CA LYS A 165 -21.77 -35.80 33.51
C LYS A 165 -21.71 -36.45 34.90
N THR A 166 -21.95 -35.70 35.97
CA THR A 166 -21.75 -36.18 37.35
C THR A 166 -23.05 -36.44 38.12
N GLY A 167 -24.21 -36.34 37.46
CA GLY A 167 -25.53 -36.59 38.04
C GLY A 167 -26.50 -35.47 37.68
N ASN A 168 -27.23 -35.67 36.58
CA ASN A 168 -28.36 -34.82 36.20
C ASN A 168 -29.68 -35.52 36.55
N ASP A 169 -30.72 -34.74 36.76
CA ASP A 169 -32.10 -35.21 37.00
C ASP A 169 -32.97 -35.08 35.74
N CYS A 170 -32.35 -35.12 34.56
CA CYS A 170 -33.07 -35.11 33.29
C CYS A 170 -33.79 -36.44 33.07
N ASP A 171 -34.93 -36.39 32.37
CA ASP A 171 -35.60 -37.61 31.93
C ASP A 171 -34.66 -38.44 31.04
N ARG A 172 -34.81 -39.77 31.04
CA ARG A 172 -34.06 -40.66 30.14
C ARG A 172 -34.26 -40.31 28.65
N ASN A 173 -35.41 -39.69 28.33
CA ASN A 173 -35.79 -39.21 27.01
C ASN A 173 -35.50 -37.71 26.81
N ALA A 174 -34.68 -37.10 27.66
CA ALA A 174 -34.21 -35.73 27.53
C ALA A 174 -32.70 -35.64 27.27
N ASP A 175 -32.31 -34.55 26.62
CA ASP A 175 -30.93 -34.14 26.43
C ASP A 175 -30.55 -33.10 27.49
N CYS A 176 -29.36 -33.24 28.06
CA CYS A 176 -28.81 -32.33 29.06
C CYS A 176 -27.85 -31.35 28.40
N LEU A 177 -28.14 -30.05 28.53
CA LEU A 177 -27.38 -28.94 27.98
C LEU A 177 -26.73 -28.14 29.11
N GLU A 178 -25.41 -28.07 29.13
CA GLU A 178 -24.67 -27.24 30.10
C GLU A 178 -24.94 -25.75 29.82
N THR A 179 -25.19 -24.96 30.86
CA THR A 179 -25.41 -23.51 30.79
C THR A 179 -24.53 -22.78 31.79
N ALA A 180 -24.36 -21.46 31.63
CA ALA A 180 -23.57 -20.64 32.58
C ALA A 180 -24.07 -20.74 34.03
N GLU A 181 -25.34 -21.11 34.22
CA GLU A 181 -26.02 -21.25 35.52
C GLU A 181 -26.12 -22.72 35.99
N GLY A 182 -25.50 -23.68 35.28
CA GLY A 182 -25.53 -25.11 35.61
C GLY A 182 -25.87 -25.99 34.41
N PHE A 183 -27.11 -26.45 34.30
CA PHE A 183 -27.57 -27.27 33.18
C PHE A 183 -29.08 -27.14 32.95
N LYS A 184 -29.53 -27.46 31.74
CA LYS A 184 -30.93 -27.45 31.33
C LYS A 184 -31.25 -28.76 30.61
N CYS A 185 -32.39 -29.36 30.93
CA CYS A 185 -32.89 -30.56 30.23
C CYS A 185 -33.88 -30.16 29.13
N THR A 186 -33.84 -30.85 27.99
CA THR A 186 -34.78 -30.65 26.87
C THR A 186 -35.22 -31.99 26.31
N CYS A 187 -36.52 -32.24 26.14
CA CYS A 187 -37.01 -33.52 25.61
C CYS A 187 -36.47 -33.78 24.20
N ARG A 188 -36.13 -35.05 23.93
CA ARG A 188 -35.73 -35.53 22.61
C ARG A 188 -36.89 -35.48 21.63
N SER A 189 -36.57 -35.41 20.35
CA SER A 189 -37.54 -35.43 19.27
C SER A 189 -38.52 -36.60 19.40
N GLY A 190 -39.81 -36.29 19.45
CA GLY A 190 -40.89 -37.27 19.63
C GLY A 190 -41.48 -37.35 21.04
N TYR A 191 -40.89 -36.66 22.02
CA TYR A 191 -41.39 -36.57 23.39
C TYR A 191 -41.79 -35.13 23.75
N ILE A 192 -42.84 -34.97 24.55
CA ILE A 192 -43.34 -33.66 25.00
C ILE A 192 -43.22 -33.57 26.52
N GLY A 193 -42.70 -32.46 27.02
CA GLY A 193 -42.52 -32.24 28.45
C GLY A 193 -41.54 -31.13 28.81
N ASP A 194 -41.13 -31.10 30.07
CA ASP A 194 -40.28 -30.05 30.66
C ASP A 194 -38.77 -30.41 30.66
N GLY A 195 -38.41 -31.56 30.10
CA GLY A 195 -37.04 -32.09 30.09
C GLY A 195 -36.69 -32.93 31.32
N ARG A 196 -37.47 -32.88 32.41
CA ARG A 196 -37.34 -33.78 33.57
C ARG A 196 -38.37 -34.90 33.53
N THR A 197 -39.49 -34.67 32.86
CA THR A 197 -40.47 -35.68 32.48
C THR A 197 -40.76 -35.53 30.99
N CYS A 198 -40.51 -36.57 30.19
CA CYS A 198 -40.73 -36.56 28.75
C CYS A 198 -41.55 -37.80 28.34
N GLN A 199 -42.75 -37.58 27.81
CA GLN A 199 -43.71 -38.62 27.41
C GLN A 199 -44.02 -38.58 25.92
#